data_AF-A0A963JZQ9-F1
#
_entry.id   AF-A0A963JZQ9-F1
#
_cell.length_a   1.000
_cell.length_b   1.000
_cell.length_c   1.000
_cell.angle_alpha   90.00
_cell.angle_beta   90.00
_cell.angle_gamma   90.00
#
_symmetry.space_group_name_H-M   'P 1'
#
loop_
_entity.id
_entity.type
_entity.pdbx_description
1 polymer ?
#
loop_
_entity_poly.entity_id
_entity_poly.type
_entity_poly.pdbx_seq_one_letter_code
_entity_poly.pdbx_strand_id
1 'polypeptide(L)'
;RYGTNSLLARLFRPSIEKLLFAASKADHVAANQHANLKQLLELMIAPARRKARFAGLETDVLALAALRATDTVRTEHQGQLLSCVRGRLADEGRETVLFPGEIPGDLPDDEDWRSGRFRFRDFEPRRLEPGVKGQHLRLDQAIEFLIGDKLR
;
A
#
# COMPACT_ATOMS: atom_id res chain seq x y z
N ARG A 1 -16.33 9.51 21.82
CA ARG A 1 -17.61 8.78 21.67
C ARG A 1 -17.97 8.91 20.19
N TYR A 2 -18.00 7.80 19.45
CA TYR A 2 -18.11 7.76 18.00
C TYR A 2 -19.28 6.84 17.62
N GLY A 3 -20.07 7.22 16.62
CA GLY A 3 -21.31 6.57 16.23
C GLY A 3 -22.12 7.41 15.23
N THR A 4 -22.83 6.71 14.33
CA THR A 4 -23.63 7.21 13.20
C THR A 4 -24.48 8.42 13.56
N ASN A 5 -24.23 9.55 12.89
CA ASN A 5 -24.87 10.81 13.23
C ASN A 5 -25.41 11.52 11.99
N SER A 6 -26.62 12.07 12.13
CA SER A 6 -27.34 12.80 11.08
C SER A 6 -26.58 14.06 10.63
N LEU A 7 -26.93 14.56 9.44
CA LEU A 7 -26.31 15.74 8.80
C LEU A 7 -26.14 16.95 9.74
N LEU A 8 -27.05 17.15 10.70
CA LEU A 8 -27.01 18.24 11.68
C LEU A 8 -25.92 18.09 12.75
N ALA A 9 -25.64 16.87 13.21
CA ALA A 9 -24.59 16.63 14.21
C ALA A 9 -23.17 16.86 13.64
N ARG A 10 -23.01 16.74 12.33
CA ARG A 10 -21.74 16.98 11.62
C ARG A 10 -21.29 18.45 11.62
N LEU A 11 -22.23 19.40 11.72
CA LEU A 11 -21.91 20.83 11.79
C LEU A 11 -21.35 21.26 13.15
N PHE A 12 -21.68 20.53 14.23
CA PHE A 12 -21.36 20.96 15.59
C PHE A 12 -20.30 20.10 16.28
N ARG A 13 -20.01 18.87 15.80
CA ARG A 13 -18.90 18.02 16.28
C ARG A 13 -18.38 17.10 15.16
N PRO A 14 -17.33 17.50 14.40
CA PRO A 14 -16.72 16.60 13.44
C PRO A 14 -16.15 15.38 14.17
N SER A 15 -16.67 14.20 13.83
CA SER A 15 -16.21 12.91 14.35
C SER A 15 -15.70 12.05 13.21
N ILE A 16 -14.58 11.36 13.42
CA ILE A 16 -14.05 10.41 12.46
C ILE A 16 -15.07 9.28 12.28
N GLU A 17 -15.49 9.00 11.05
CA GLU A 17 -16.42 7.91 10.69
C GLU A 17 -15.70 6.74 10.02
N LYS A 18 -14.62 7.04 9.27
CA LYS A 18 -13.85 6.08 8.48
C LYS A 18 -12.36 6.17 8.80
N LEU A 19 -11.70 5.02 8.82
CA LEU A 19 -10.26 4.90 9.08
C LEU A 19 -9.62 3.92 8.09
N LEU A 20 -8.76 4.43 7.21
CA LEU A 20 -8.00 3.63 6.26
C LEU A 20 -6.57 3.41 6.78
N PHE A 21 -6.14 2.15 6.86
CA PHE A 21 -4.72 1.81 7.04
C PHE A 21 -4.08 1.55 5.67
N ALA A 22 -2.97 2.22 5.37
CA ALA A 22 -2.35 2.15 4.05
C ALA A 22 -0.91 1.63 4.13
N ALA A 23 -0.60 0.55 3.42
CA ALA A 23 0.77 0.15 3.13
C ALA A 23 1.26 0.98 1.93
N SER A 24 2.02 2.05 2.21
CA SER A 24 2.52 2.98 1.20
C SER A 24 3.66 2.39 0.36
N LYS A 25 3.98 3.05 -0.76
CA LYS A 25 5.06 2.64 -1.69
C LYS A 25 4.88 1.21 -2.21
N ALA A 26 3.62 0.76 -2.40
CA ALA A 26 3.33 -0.59 -2.87
C ALA A 26 3.91 -0.88 -4.28
N ASP A 27 4.29 0.15 -5.04
CA ASP A 27 5.00 0.00 -6.30
C ASP A 27 6.45 -0.53 -6.12
N HIS A 28 7.05 -0.42 -4.94
CA HIS A 28 8.38 -0.97 -4.68
C HIS A 28 8.42 -2.51 -4.66
N VAL A 29 7.25 -3.16 -4.77
CA VAL A 29 7.11 -4.60 -4.93
C VAL A 29 6.23 -4.93 -6.13
N ALA A 30 6.46 -6.12 -6.71
CA ALA A 30 5.69 -6.57 -7.86
C ALA A 30 4.20 -6.73 -7.51
N ALA A 31 3.34 -6.57 -8.51
CA ALA A 31 1.88 -6.58 -8.33
C ALA A 31 1.33 -7.85 -7.63
N ASN A 32 1.96 -9.01 -7.85
CA ASN A 32 1.59 -10.27 -7.18
C ASN A 32 1.84 -10.26 -5.67
N GLN A 33 2.70 -9.38 -5.17
CA GLN A 33 3.04 -9.26 -3.75
C GLN A 33 2.12 -8.27 -3.00
N HIS A 34 1.23 -7.55 -3.70
CA HIS A 34 0.37 -6.54 -3.07
C HIS A 34 -0.64 -7.14 -2.09
N ALA A 35 -1.13 -8.35 -2.36
CA ALA A 35 -2.02 -9.07 -1.46
C ALA A 35 -1.31 -9.41 -0.14
N ASN A 36 -0.09 -9.94 -0.22
CA ASN A 36 0.73 -10.26 0.95
C ASN A 36 1.06 -8.99 1.74
N LEU A 37 1.40 -7.88 1.07
CA LEU A 37 1.67 -6.61 1.73
C LEU A 37 0.46 -6.08 2.50
N LYS A 38 -0.75 -6.19 1.91
CA LYS A 38 -2.00 -5.86 2.59
C LYS A 38 -2.21 -6.77 3.82
N GLN A 39 -2.05 -8.09 3.64
CA GLN A 39 -2.26 -9.08 4.70
C GLN A 39 -1.29 -8.88 5.87
N LEU A 40 -0.01 -8.68 5.60
CA LEU A 40 1.00 -8.39 6.60
C LEU A 40 0.63 -7.15 7.42
N LEU A 41 0.22 -6.07 6.76
CA LEU A 41 -0.25 -4.88 7.45
C LEU A 41 -1.48 -5.19 8.31
N GLU A 42 -2.46 -5.93 7.78
CA GLU A 42 -3.67 -6.35 8.53
C GLU A 42 -3.33 -7.10 9.82
N LEU A 43 -2.33 -7.99 9.79
CA LEU A 43 -1.86 -8.72 10.96
C LEU A 43 -1.21 -7.78 11.98
N MET A 44 -0.30 -6.89 11.52
CA MET A 44 0.39 -5.92 12.39
C MET A 44 -0.58 -4.99 13.13
N ILE A 45 -1.66 -4.57 12.46
CA ILE A 45 -2.63 -3.59 13.00
C ILE A 45 -3.89 -4.23 13.56
N ALA A 46 -3.97 -5.56 13.65
CA ALA A 46 -5.18 -6.28 14.06
C ALA A 46 -5.78 -5.77 15.40
N PRO A 47 -4.99 -5.50 16.46
CA PRO A 47 -5.52 -4.92 17.70
C PRO A 47 -6.08 -3.50 17.52
N ALA A 48 -5.37 -2.64 16.79
CA ALA A 48 -5.76 -1.26 16.53
C ALA A 48 -7.05 -1.18 15.70
N ARG A 49 -7.15 -1.99 14.63
CA ARG A 49 -8.34 -2.07 13.78
C ARG A 49 -9.54 -2.61 14.54
N ARG A 50 -9.36 -3.60 15.42
CA ARG A 50 -10.44 -4.10 16.28
C ARG A 50 -10.94 -3.00 17.22
N LYS A 51 -10.04 -2.24 17.86
CA LYS A 51 -10.41 -1.09 18.71
C LYS A 51 -11.17 -0.02 17.93
N ALA A 52 -10.72 0.31 16.71
CA ALA A 52 -11.39 1.25 15.82
C ALA A 52 -12.82 0.78 15.47
N ARG A 53 -12.98 -0.49 15.08
CA ARG A 53 -14.31 -1.07 14.80
C ARG A 53 -15.22 -1.07 16.02
N PHE A 54 -14.71 -1.39 17.22
CA PHE A 54 -15.48 -1.28 18.47
C PHE A 54 -15.92 0.15 18.79
N ALA A 55 -15.18 1.15 18.34
CA ALA A 55 -15.57 2.55 18.43
C ALA A 55 -16.59 2.97 17.35
N GLY A 56 -17.06 2.05 16.51
CA GLY A 56 -18.02 2.34 15.45
C GLY A 56 -17.41 2.95 14.19
N LEU A 57 -16.08 2.88 14.03
CA LEU A 57 -15.41 3.32 12.80
C LEU A 57 -15.50 2.24 11.72
N GLU A 58 -15.83 2.65 10.50
CA GLU A 58 -15.61 1.82 9.32
C GLU A 58 -14.09 1.76 9.05
N THR A 59 -13.55 0.56 8.82
CA THR A 59 -12.10 0.39 8.63
C THR A 59 -11.78 -0.44 7.40
N ASP A 60 -10.80 0.00 6.62
CA ASP A 60 -10.24 -0.77 5.52
C ASP A 60 -8.70 -0.75 5.53
N VAL A 61 -8.08 -1.65 4.77
CA VAL A 61 -6.64 -1.75 4.60
C VAL A 61 -6.30 -1.86 3.12
N LEU A 62 -5.42 -0.98 2.63
CA LEU A 62 -4.99 -0.98 1.24
C LEU A 62 -3.46 -0.95 1.15
N ALA A 63 -2.90 -1.69 0.20
CA ALA A 63 -1.56 -1.41 -0.29
C ALA A 63 -1.66 -0.36 -1.41
N LEU A 64 -0.98 0.78 -1.33
CA LEU A 64 -1.11 1.84 -2.32
C LEU A 64 0.21 2.54 -2.60
N ALA A 65 0.24 3.30 -3.69
CA ALA A 65 1.33 4.22 -4.02
C ALA A 65 0.72 5.53 -4.49
N ALA A 66 1.02 6.62 -3.78
CA ALA A 66 0.52 7.95 -4.15
C ALA A 66 1.14 8.43 -5.47
N LEU A 67 2.43 8.12 -5.66
CA LEU A 67 3.16 8.30 -6.91
C LEU A 67 3.87 7.00 -7.23
N ARG A 68 3.68 6.49 -8.45
CA ARG A 68 4.29 5.26 -8.94
C ARG A 68 5.66 5.57 -9.55
N ALA A 69 6.71 5.05 -8.93
CA ALA A 69 8.10 5.16 -9.39
C ALA A 69 8.55 3.98 -10.26
N THR A 70 7.83 2.84 -10.19
CA THR A 70 8.27 1.59 -10.81
C THR A 70 7.22 0.92 -11.70
N ASP A 71 7.68 0.03 -12.58
CA ASP A 71 6.84 -0.91 -13.32
C ASP A 71 7.02 -2.34 -12.86
N THR A 72 5.93 -3.12 -12.78
CA THR A 72 6.04 -4.57 -12.61
C THR A 72 6.46 -5.19 -13.93
N VAL A 73 7.52 -5.99 -13.91
CA VAL A 73 8.05 -6.70 -15.07
C VAL A 73 8.29 -8.16 -14.71
N ARG A 74 8.25 -9.06 -15.70
CA ARG A 74 8.59 -10.47 -15.49
C ARG A 74 9.94 -10.75 -16.15
N THR A 75 10.81 -11.44 -15.43
CA THR A 75 12.15 -11.81 -15.90
C THR A 75 12.38 -13.29 -15.63
N GLU A 76 12.96 -13.99 -16.59
CA GLU A 76 13.42 -15.36 -16.38
C GLU A 76 14.79 -15.36 -15.69
N HIS A 77 14.91 -16.09 -14.58
CA HIS A 77 16.15 -16.27 -13.86
C HIS A 77 16.26 -17.73 -13.43
N GLN A 78 17.33 -18.41 -13.84
CA GLN A 78 17.55 -19.84 -13.52
C GLN A 78 16.34 -20.74 -13.88
N GLY A 79 15.69 -20.47 -15.02
CA GLY A 79 14.52 -21.22 -15.48
C GLY A 79 13.22 -20.93 -14.72
N GLN A 80 13.22 -19.95 -13.80
CA GLN A 80 12.02 -19.51 -13.08
C GLN A 80 11.59 -18.12 -13.56
N LEU A 81 10.28 -17.94 -13.73
CA LEU A 81 9.70 -16.65 -14.08
C LEU A 81 9.48 -15.82 -12.81
N LEU A 82 10.35 -14.85 -12.57
CA LEU A 82 10.29 -13.97 -11.42
C LEU A 82 9.49 -12.70 -11.75
N SER A 83 8.68 -12.24 -10.79
CA SER A 83 8.02 -10.93 -10.86
C SER A 83 8.90 -9.89 -10.17
N CYS A 84 9.42 -8.97 -10.96
CA CYS A 84 10.37 -7.94 -10.55
C CYS A 84 9.76 -6.54 -10.67
N VAL A 85 10.46 -5.55 -10.14
CA VAL A 85 10.14 -4.13 -10.34
C VAL A 85 11.24 -3.46 -11.18
N ARG A 86 10.85 -2.60 -12.11
CA ARG A 86 11.76 -1.77 -12.91
C ARG A 86 11.60 -0.30 -12.53
N GLY A 87 12.70 0.36 -12.22
CA GLY A 87 12.71 1.79 -11.95
C GLY A 87 14.13 2.33 -11.81
N ARG A 88 14.25 3.65 -11.65
CA ARG A 88 15.54 4.31 -11.41
C ARG A 88 15.87 4.26 -9.92
N LEU A 89 16.99 3.64 -9.56
CA LEU A 89 17.40 3.52 -8.15
C LEU A 89 17.87 4.87 -7.61
N ALA A 90 17.42 5.22 -6.40
CA ALA A 90 17.71 6.53 -5.79
C ALA A 90 19.20 6.74 -5.46
N ASP A 91 19.94 5.67 -5.21
CA ASP A 91 21.35 5.70 -4.81
C ASP A 91 22.33 5.52 -5.99
N GLU A 92 21.88 4.94 -7.10
CA GLU A 92 22.73 4.68 -8.27
C GLU A 92 22.38 5.57 -9.47
N GLY A 93 21.22 6.24 -9.47
CA GLY A 93 20.80 7.16 -10.53
C GLY A 93 20.61 6.49 -11.89
N ARG A 94 20.48 5.16 -11.95
CA ARG A 94 20.30 4.35 -13.17
C ARG A 94 19.05 3.50 -13.10
N GLU A 95 18.45 3.24 -14.26
CA GLU A 95 17.33 2.32 -14.37
C GLU A 95 17.80 0.87 -14.17
N THR A 96 17.08 0.11 -13.35
CA THR A 96 17.40 -1.28 -12.99
C THR A 96 16.13 -2.11 -12.86
N VAL A 97 16.24 -3.40 -13.16
CA VAL A 97 15.25 -4.41 -12.78
C VAL A 97 15.71 -5.08 -11.49
N LEU A 98 14.90 -4.98 -10.45
CA LEU A 98 15.18 -5.51 -9.12
C LEU A 98 14.14 -6.58 -8.75
N PHE A 99 14.61 -7.70 -8.22
CA PHE A 99 13.78 -8.63 -7.47
C PHE A 99 13.92 -8.31 -5.97
N PRO A 100 12.90 -7.67 -5.33
CA PRO A 100 13.01 -7.22 -3.95
C PRO A 100 12.88 -8.35 -2.91
N GLY A 101 12.56 -9.57 -3.36
CA GLY A 101 12.15 -10.69 -2.52
C GLY A 101 10.62 -10.85 -2.48
N GLU A 102 10.16 -11.87 -1.76
CA GLU A 102 8.73 -12.08 -1.51
C GLU A 102 8.31 -11.45 -0.18
N ILE A 103 7.10 -10.89 -0.15
CA ILE A 103 6.49 -10.41 1.08
C ILE A 103 5.88 -11.62 1.81
N PRO A 104 6.20 -11.82 3.11
CA PRO A 104 5.62 -12.91 3.87
C PRO A 104 4.10 -12.71 4.00
N GLY A 105 3.35 -13.80 3.92
CA GLY A 105 1.90 -13.79 4.14
C GLY A 105 1.50 -13.77 5.62
N ASP A 106 2.45 -13.95 6.52
CA ASP A 106 2.28 -13.89 7.98
C ASP A 106 3.34 -12.96 8.60
N LEU A 107 3.24 -12.72 9.91
CA LEU A 107 4.26 -11.97 10.65
C LEU A 107 5.61 -12.70 10.53
N PRO A 108 6.67 -12.03 10.04
CA PRO A 108 7.99 -12.63 9.90
C PRO A 108 8.56 -13.05 11.26
N ASP A 109 9.25 -14.18 11.27
CA ASP A 109 9.95 -14.72 12.43
C ASP A 109 11.40 -14.21 12.54
N ASP A 110 12.14 -14.66 13.56
CA ASP A 110 13.53 -14.27 13.78
C ASP A 110 14.48 -14.69 12.64
N GLU A 111 14.16 -15.77 11.92
CA GLU A 111 14.99 -16.28 10.83
C GLU A 111 14.87 -15.38 9.60
N ASP A 112 13.65 -14.90 9.31
CA ASP A 112 13.37 -13.95 8.25
C ASP A 112 14.26 -12.70 8.34
N TRP A 113 14.44 -12.17 9.55
CA TRP A 113 15.27 -10.99 9.80
C TRP A 113 16.78 -11.24 9.66
N ARG A 114 17.23 -12.49 9.90
CA ARG A 114 18.65 -12.87 9.81
C ARG A 114 19.08 -13.29 8.41
N SER A 115 18.14 -13.81 7.61
CA SER A 115 18.41 -14.33 6.27
C SER A 115 18.88 -13.28 5.26
N GLY A 116 18.62 -11.99 5.52
CA GLY A 116 18.88 -10.90 4.55
C GLY A 116 18.07 -11.02 3.26
N ARG A 117 16.96 -11.77 3.29
CA ARG A 117 16.07 -11.99 2.13
C ARG A 117 15.28 -10.76 1.72
N PHE A 118 15.03 -9.85 2.66
CA PHE A 118 14.34 -8.58 2.41
C PHE A 118 15.33 -7.54 1.90
N ARG A 119 15.24 -7.23 0.60
CA ARG A 119 16.11 -6.25 -0.06
C ARG A 119 15.28 -5.23 -0.82
N PHE A 120 14.47 -4.48 -0.07
CA PHE A 120 13.72 -3.35 -0.62
C PHE A 120 14.66 -2.17 -0.82
N ARG A 121 14.68 -1.63 -2.03
CA ARG A 121 15.47 -0.45 -2.40
C ARG A 121 14.52 0.72 -2.68
N ASP A 122 15.03 1.93 -2.53
CA ASP A 122 14.29 3.13 -2.91
C ASP A 122 14.51 3.49 -4.38
N PHE A 123 13.46 4.01 -5.00
CA PHE A 123 13.44 4.43 -6.39
C PHE A 123 13.22 5.94 -6.47
N GLU A 124 13.83 6.58 -7.46
CA GLU A 124 13.54 7.97 -7.80
C GLU A 124 12.10 8.12 -8.30
N PRO A 125 11.40 9.20 -7.91
CA PRO A 125 10.06 9.46 -8.40
C PRO A 125 10.08 9.71 -9.92
N ARG A 126 9.03 9.25 -10.61
CA ARG A 126 8.79 9.64 -12.00
C ARG A 126 8.25 11.06 -12.07
N ARG A 127 8.58 11.77 -13.16
CA ARG A 127 7.96 13.07 -13.45
C ARG A 127 6.46 12.88 -13.63
N LEU A 128 5.67 13.73 -12.98
CA LEU A 128 4.23 13.76 -13.17
C LEU A 128 3.89 14.39 -14.52
N GLU A 129 3.10 13.68 -15.31
CA GLU A 129 2.61 14.12 -16.61
C GLU A 129 1.10 14.38 -16.54
N PRO A 130 0.63 15.62 -16.79
CA PRO A 130 -0.79 15.92 -16.78
C PRO A 130 -1.57 15.06 -17.77
N GLY A 131 -2.72 14.53 -17.34
CA GLY A 131 -3.60 13.71 -18.19
C GLY A 131 -3.16 12.25 -18.38
N VAL A 132 -1.98 11.86 -17.89
CA VAL A 132 -1.49 10.48 -17.99
C VAL A 132 -2.05 9.62 -16.85
N LYS A 133 -2.63 8.46 -17.19
CA LYS A 133 -3.16 7.48 -16.22
C LYS A 133 -2.04 6.61 -15.64
N GLY A 134 -2.33 5.90 -14.55
CA GLY A 134 -1.42 4.88 -14.00
C GLY A 134 -0.20 5.43 -13.27
N GLN A 135 -0.21 6.71 -12.91
CA GLN A 135 0.84 7.37 -12.12
C GLN A 135 0.68 7.16 -10.61
N HIS A 136 -0.36 6.45 -10.18
CA HIS A 136 -0.60 6.02 -8.80
C HIS A 136 -1.04 4.55 -8.79
N LEU A 137 -1.06 3.94 -7.61
CA LEU A 137 -1.66 2.62 -7.37
C LEU A 137 -2.73 2.73 -6.29
N ARG A 138 -3.98 2.37 -6.62
CA ARG A 138 -5.13 2.29 -5.70
C ARG A 138 -5.48 3.56 -4.91
N LEU A 139 -4.99 4.72 -5.34
CA LEU A 139 -5.37 6.01 -4.76
C LEU A 139 -6.84 6.34 -5.02
N ASP A 140 -7.36 5.92 -6.18
CA ASP A 140 -8.78 5.91 -6.54
C ASP A 140 -9.63 5.13 -5.52
N GLN A 141 -9.20 3.93 -5.14
CA GLN A 141 -9.89 3.12 -4.13
C GLN A 141 -9.83 3.78 -2.74
N ALA A 142 -8.70 4.38 -2.38
CA ALA A 142 -8.56 5.12 -1.13
C ALA A 142 -9.51 6.34 -1.08
N ILE A 143 -9.62 7.08 -2.19
CA ILE A 143 -10.53 8.23 -2.32
C ILE A 143 -11.99 7.77 -2.23
N GLU A 144 -12.38 6.73 -2.96
CA GLU A 144 -13.73 6.17 -2.90
C GLU A 144 -14.10 5.75 -1.47
N PHE A 145 -13.20 5.03 -0.78
CA PHE A 145 -13.44 4.63 0.60
C PHE A 145 -13.59 5.85 1.52
N LEU A 146 -12.64 6.79 1.47
CA LEU A 146 -12.58 7.92 2.42
C LEU A 146 -13.69 8.94 2.22
N ILE A 147 -14.01 9.28 0.97
CA ILE A 147 -14.91 10.42 0.65
C ILE A 147 -15.91 10.13 -0.46
N GLY A 148 -15.91 8.94 -1.08
CA GLY A 148 -16.81 8.62 -2.20
C GLY A 148 -18.30 8.74 -1.83
N ASP A 149 -18.67 8.43 -0.59
CA ASP A 149 -20.04 8.62 -0.08
C ASP A 149 -20.47 10.09 0.04
N LYS A 150 -19.52 11.04 0.01
CA LYS A 150 -19.79 12.48 0.07
C LYS A 150 -19.81 13.15 -1.30
N LEU A 151 -19.44 12.43 -2.35
CA LEU A 151 -19.35 12.92 -3.74
C LEU A 151 -20.45 12.35 -4.65
N ARG A 152 -21.41 11.62 -4.07
CA ARG A 152 -22.61 11.13 -4.77
C ARG A 152 -23.69 12.20 -4.86
#